data_AF-A0A2I0JL78-F1
#
_entry.id   AF-A0A2I0JL78-F1
#
_cell.length_a   1.000
_cell.length_b   1.000
_cell.length_c   1.000
_cell.angle_alpha   90.00
_cell.angle_beta   90.00
_cell.angle_gamma   90.00
#
_symmetry.space_group_name_H-M   'P 1'
#
loop_
_entity.id
_entity.type
_entity.pdbx_description
1 polymer ?
#
loop_
_entity_poly.entity_id
_entity_poly.type
_entity_poly.pdbx_seq_one_letter_code
_entity_poly.pdbx_strand_id
1 'polypeptide(L)'
;MKLCWRTVKKESVLIMPTFGVQLETHYRSGRIIRRFVPMGKILKPVLQECVTPVTCYWCLSLLLRDEEQLMLVFKEIRSPLKMLIPIWKALCAAADEGGGLEECGPDG
;
A
#
# COMPACT_ATOMS: atom_id res chain seq x y z
N MET A 1 -22.18 -13.67 -7.09
CA MET A 1 -20.84 -13.97 -7.64
C MET A 1 -20.55 -12.99 -8.79
N LYS A 2 -19.62 -12.03 -8.63
CA LYS A 2 -19.26 -11.07 -9.69
C LYS A 2 -18.04 -11.59 -10.47
N LEU A 3 -18.27 -12.44 -11.47
CA LEU A 3 -17.21 -13.26 -12.07
C LEU A 3 -16.57 -12.72 -13.37
N CYS A 4 -17.04 -11.66 -14.04
CA CYS A 4 -16.70 -11.53 -15.48
C CYS A 4 -15.99 -10.27 -16.02
N TRP A 5 -15.60 -9.23 -15.26
CA TRP A 5 -15.16 -7.97 -15.90
C TRP A 5 -13.94 -7.23 -15.34
N ARG A 6 -13.23 -7.77 -14.34
CA ARG A 6 -12.04 -7.12 -13.78
C ARG A 6 -10.86 -8.08 -13.72
N THR A 7 -10.46 -8.64 -14.86
CA THR A 7 -9.18 -9.35 -14.91
C THR A 7 -8.08 -8.30 -14.78
N VAL A 8 -7.59 -8.12 -13.57
CA VAL A 8 -6.40 -7.31 -13.31
C VAL A 8 -5.23 -7.97 -14.03
N LYS A 9 -4.54 -7.19 -14.86
CA LYS A 9 -3.35 -7.61 -15.58
C LYS A 9 -2.11 -7.46 -14.70
N LYS A 10 -2.04 -6.38 -13.93
CA LYS A 10 -0.90 -6.04 -13.08
C LYS A 10 -1.34 -5.11 -11.95
N GLU A 11 -0.74 -5.28 -10.78
CA GLU A 11 -0.71 -4.27 -9.73
C GLU A 11 0.75 -3.91 -9.45
N SER A 12 1.00 -2.65 -9.13
CA SER A 12 2.33 -2.18 -8.78
C SER A 12 2.28 -1.08 -7.73
N VAL A 13 3.35 -1.01 -6.96
CA VAL A 13 3.60 0.03 -5.98
C VAL A 13 4.90 0.74 -6.36
N LEU A 14 4.84 2.07 -6.43
CA LEU A 14 6.00 2.93 -6.58
C LEU A 14 6.20 3.67 -5.25
N ILE A 15 7.36 3.44 -4.64
CA ILE A 15 7.76 4.09 -3.40
C ILE A 15 8.65 5.27 -3.80
N MET A 16 8.20 6.48 -3.50
CA MET A 16 8.96 7.71 -3.68
C MET A 16 9.34 8.20 -2.28
N PRO A 17 10.54 7.88 -1.77
CA PRO A 17 10.98 8.32 -0.45
C PRO A 17 10.74 9.81 -0.26
N THR A 18 10.36 10.23 0.95
CA THR A 18 9.94 11.60 1.32
C THR A 18 8.65 12.13 0.67
N PHE A 19 8.28 11.72 -0.55
CA PHE A 19 7.08 12.20 -1.24
C PHE A 19 5.83 11.37 -0.89
N GLY A 20 5.91 10.05 -1.04
CA GLY A 20 4.77 9.16 -0.81
C GLY A 20 4.81 7.89 -1.64
N VAL A 21 3.65 7.25 -1.74
CA VAL A 21 3.49 5.95 -2.40
C VAL A 21 2.40 6.06 -3.47
N GLN A 22 2.72 5.59 -4.69
CA GLN A 22 1.74 5.47 -5.77
C GLN A 22 1.39 4.00 -6.01
N LEU A 23 0.10 3.69 -5.88
CA LEU A 23 -0.48 2.40 -6.21
C LEU A 23 -1.11 2.45 -7.60
N GLU A 24 -0.84 1.45 -8.43
CA GLU A 24 -1.44 1.31 -9.75
C GLU A 24 -2.06 -0.07 -9.95
N THR A 25 -3.28 -0.09 -10.48
CA THR A 25 -3.96 -1.31 -10.94
C THR A 25 -4.24 -1.18 -12.44
N HIS A 26 -3.66 -2.08 -13.22
CA HIS A 26 -3.81 -2.15 -14.67
C HIS A 26 -4.79 -3.28 -15.00
N TYR A 27 -5.89 -2.95 -15.67
CA TYR A 27 -6.89 -3.92 -16.10
C TYR A 27 -6.61 -4.38 -17.54
N ARG A 28 -7.04 -5.61 -17.87
CA ARG A 28 -6.95 -6.12 -19.25
C ARG A 28 -7.69 -5.26 -20.28
N SER A 29 -8.68 -4.48 -19.85
CA SER A 29 -9.39 -3.51 -20.71
C SER A 29 -8.56 -2.28 -21.10
N GLY A 30 -7.34 -2.13 -20.59
CA GLY A 30 -6.51 -0.94 -20.77
C GLY A 30 -6.78 0.16 -19.76
N ARG A 31 -7.83 0.05 -18.94
CA ARG A 31 -8.06 0.96 -17.81
C ARG A 31 -6.91 0.87 -16.81
N ILE A 32 -6.44 2.02 -16.34
CA ILE A 32 -5.46 2.13 -15.26
C ILE A 32 -6.06 2.97 -14.14
N ILE A 33 -6.08 2.43 -12.92
CA ILE A 33 -6.44 3.19 -11.72
C ILE A 33 -5.15 3.51 -10.98
N ARG A 34 -4.97 4.78 -10.63
CA ARG A 34 -3.84 5.27 -9.84
C ARG A 34 -4.34 5.87 -8.54
N ARG A 35 -3.61 5.63 -7.47
CA ARG A 35 -3.87 6.25 -6.17
C ARG A 35 -2.54 6.63 -5.54
N PHE A 36 -2.39 7.90 -5.24
CA PHE A 36 -1.23 8.43 -4.53
C PHE A 36 -1.58 8.64 -3.06
N VAL A 37 -0.64 8.29 -2.18
CA VAL A 37 -0.72 8.50 -0.74
C VAL A 37 0.51 9.29 -0.31
N PRO A 38 0.36 10.53 0.19
CA PRO A 38 1.48 11.33 0.69
C PRO A 38 2.19 10.64 1.85
N MET A 39 3.52 10.80 1.96
CA MET A 39 4.30 10.12 3.01
C MET A 39 3.82 10.47 4.42
N GLY A 40 3.54 11.76 4.70
CA GLY A 40 3.05 12.21 6.02
C GLY A 40 1.67 11.64 6.43
N LYS A 41 0.94 11.03 5.49
CA LYS A 41 -0.29 10.29 5.80
C LYS A 41 -0.03 8.82 6.16
N ILE A 42 1.12 8.25 5.82
CA ILE A 42 1.41 6.83 6.07
C ILE A 42 1.99 6.72 7.47
N LEU A 43 1.22 6.13 8.40
CA LEU A 43 1.69 5.88 9.76
C LEU A 43 2.59 4.66 9.81
N LYS A 44 2.16 3.56 9.17
CA LYS A 44 2.94 2.32 9.14
C LYS A 44 2.50 1.39 8.01
N PRO A 45 3.44 0.70 7.34
CA PRO A 45 3.12 -0.46 6.52
C PRO A 45 2.83 -1.68 7.39
N VAL A 46 1.72 -2.38 7.13
CA VAL A 46 1.25 -3.54 7.91
C VAL A 46 1.22 -4.77 7.01
N LEU A 47 1.97 -5.80 7.41
CA LEU A 47 1.92 -7.11 6.81
C LEU A 47 1.06 -8.01 7.70
N GLN A 48 -0.08 -8.46 7.19
CA GLN A 48 -1.06 -9.20 7.99
C GLN A 48 -1.50 -10.50 7.32
N GLU A 49 -1.80 -11.50 8.14
CA GLU A 49 -2.39 -12.74 7.71
C GLU A 49 -3.92 -12.58 7.63
N CYS A 50 -4.48 -12.75 6.44
CA CYS A 50 -5.90 -12.75 6.18
C CYS A 50 -6.41 -14.19 6.22
N VAL A 51 -7.17 -14.51 7.26
CA VAL A 51 -7.79 -15.82 7.44
C VAL A 51 -9.24 -15.77 6.97
N THR A 52 -9.60 -16.77 6.17
CA THR A 52 -10.97 -17.08 5.77
C THR A 52 -11.24 -18.54 6.13
N PRO A 53 -12.50 -19.01 6.20
CA PRO A 53 -12.80 -20.39 6.59
C PRO A 53 -12.07 -21.47 5.77
N VAL A 54 -11.66 -21.15 4.54
CA VAL A 54 -11.05 -22.09 3.60
C VAL A 54 -9.63 -21.72 3.17
N THR A 55 -9.18 -20.48 3.41
CA THR A 55 -7.84 -20.03 2.98
C THR A 55 -7.19 -19.10 3.99
N CYS A 56 -5.88 -19.23 4.16
CA CYS A 56 -5.02 -18.24 4.78
C CYS A 56 -4.11 -17.64 3.69
N TYR A 57 -4.00 -16.32 3.65
CA TYR A 57 -3.09 -15.63 2.75
C TYR A 57 -2.58 -14.32 3.37
N TRP A 58 -1.42 -13.86 2.92
CA TRP A 58 -0.82 -12.62 3.42
C TRP A 58 -1.25 -11.41 2.58
N CYS A 59 -1.52 -10.30 3.25
CA CYS A 59 -1.79 -8.99 2.64
C CYS A 59 -0.82 -7.95 3.15
N LEU A 60 -0.44 -7.03 2.27
CA LEU A 60 0.29 -5.82 2.62
C LEU A 60 -0.65 -4.63 2.52
N SER A 61 -0.73 -3.85 3.61
CA SER A 61 -1.59 -2.68 3.73
C SER A 61 -0.81 -1.49 4.28
N LEU A 62 -1.36 -0.30 4.10
CA LEU A 62 -0.91 0.94 4.73
C LEU A 62 -1.91 1.34 5.81
N LEU A 63 -1.43 1.56 7.03
CA LEU A 63 -2.15 2.29 8.05
C LEU A 63 -1.98 3.77 7.76
N LEU A 64 -3.08 4.46 7.52
CA LEU A 64 -3.08 5.87 7.15
C LEU A 64 -3.63 6.72 8.31
N ARG A 65 -3.07 7.92 8.46
CA ARG A 65 -3.57 8.93 9.39
C ARG A 65 -4.96 9.38 8.93
N ASP A 66 -5.87 9.52 9.90
CA ASP A 66 -7.26 9.98 9.70
C ASP A 66 -8.12 9.07 8.80
N GLU A 67 -7.72 7.80 8.61
CA GLU A 67 -8.50 6.80 7.88
C GLU A 67 -8.79 5.62 8.81
N GLU A 68 -10.05 5.21 8.92
CA GLU A 68 -10.47 4.12 9.80
C GLU A 68 -10.04 2.74 9.29
N GLN A 69 -9.85 2.61 7.97
CA GLN A 69 -9.57 1.33 7.32
C GLN A 69 -8.14 1.28 6.78
N LEU A 70 -7.52 0.10 6.92
CA LEU A 70 -6.26 -0.20 6.27
C LEU A 70 -6.41 -0.15 4.74
N MET A 71 -5.48 0.53 4.08
CA MET A 71 -5.45 0.57 2.63
C MET A 71 -4.58 -0.56 2.06
N LEU A 72 -5.19 -1.53 1.39
CA LEU A 72 -4.45 -2.59 0.69
C LEU A 72 -3.54 -2.00 -0.40
N VAL A 73 -2.27 -2.44 -0.42
CA VAL A 73 -1.28 -2.11 -1.47
C VAL A 73 -1.58 -2.89 -2.76
N PHE A 74 -1.97 -4.16 -2.61
CA PHE A 74 -2.43 -5.05 -3.69
C PHE A 74 -3.86 -5.47 -3.38
N LYS A 75 -4.82 -5.07 -4.22
CA LYS A 75 -6.25 -5.27 -3.94
C LYS A 75 -6.77 -6.59 -4.47
N GLU A 76 -6.26 -7.00 -5.62
CA GLU A 76 -6.86 -8.08 -6.41
C GLU A 76 -5.85 -9.24 -6.57
N ILE A 77 -4.55 -8.96 -6.64
CA ILE A 77 -3.49 -9.96 -6.76
C ILE A 77 -3.01 -10.38 -5.37
N ARG A 78 -3.21 -11.67 -5.04
CA ARG A 78 -2.64 -12.30 -3.84
C ARG A 78 -1.17 -12.64 -4.07
N SER A 79 -0.29 -11.69 -3.81
CA SER A 79 1.16 -11.90 -3.94
C SER A 79 1.68 -12.85 -2.85
N PRO A 80 2.61 -13.78 -3.18
CA PRO A 80 3.27 -14.61 -2.18
C PRO A 80 4.05 -13.77 -1.16
N LEU A 81 4.12 -14.24 0.09
CA LEU A 81 4.81 -13.56 1.18
C LEU A 81 6.27 -13.19 0.84
N LYS A 82 6.98 -14.07 0.14
CA LYS A 82 8.37 -13.83 -0.32
C LYS A 82 8.53 -12.58 -1.19
N MET A 83 7.48 -12.15 -1.89
CA MET A 83 7.46 -10.90 -2.65
C MET A 83 6.99 -9.71 -1.80
N LEU A 84 6.10 -9.94 -0.83
CA LEU A 84 5.60 -8.87 0.04
C LEU A 84 6.65 -8.38 1.04
N ILE A 85 7.50 -9.27 1.56
CA ILE A 85 8.51 -8.92 2.58
C ILE A 85 9.46 -7.81 2.09
N PRO A 86 10.11 -7.90 0.91
CA PRO A 86 10.99 -6.83 0.43
C PRO A 86 10.27 -5.49 0.25
N ILE A 87 9.02 -5.53 -0.25
CA ILE A 87 8.20 -4.33 -0.46
C ILE A 87 7.84 -3.69 0.88
N TRP A 88 7.42 -4.51 1.85
CA TRP A 88 7.11 -4.07 3.21
C TRP A 88 8.32 -3.40 3.87
N LYS A 89 9.51 -4.02 3.78
CA LYS A 89 10.77 -3.44 4.30
C LYS A 89 11.10 -2.09 3.65
N ALA A 90 10.96 -1.98 2.34
CA ALA A 90 11.21 -0.73 1.62
C ALA A 90 10.20 0.37 2.01
N LEU A 91 8.93 0.01 2.24
CA LEU A 91 7.92 0.95 2.74
C LEU A 91 8.23 1.39 4.18
N CYS A 92 8.70 0.48 5.04
CA CYS A 92 9.07 0.85 6.41
C CYS A 92 10.21 1.86 6.42
N ALA A 93 11.29 1.57 5.68
CA ALA A 93 12.42 2.49 5.56
C ALA A 93 11.98 3.89 5.06
N ALA A 94 11.13 3.94 4.04
CA ALA A 94 10.63 5.20 3.51
C ALA A 94 9.70 5.97 4.47
N ALA A 95 8.92 5.26 5.29
CA ALA A 95 8.04 5.86 6.29
C ALA A 95 8.83 6.37 7.50
N ASP A 96 9.87 5.64 7.92
CA ASP A 96 10.74 6.03 9.04
C ASP A 96 11.57 7.28 8.68
N GLU A 97 12.05 7.40 7.44
CA GLU A 97 12.74 8.60 6.95
C GLU A 97 11.81 9.82 6.82
N GLY A 98 10.54 9.61 6.51
CA GLY A 98 9.54 10.67 6.36
C GLY A 98 8.99 11.24 7.68
N GLY A 99 9.19 10.54 8.80
CA GLY A 99 8.74 10.95 10.13
C GLY A 99 9.61 12.00 10.82
N GLY A 100 10.79 12.34 10.25
CA GLY A 100 11.78 13.24 10.86
C GLY A 100 11.60 14.74 10.60
N LEU A 101 10.55 15.17 9.91
CA LEU A 101 10.20 16.59 9.80
C LEU A 101 9.27 16.98 10.95
N GLU A 102 9.85 17.17 12.14
CA GLU A 102 9.21 17.98 13.17
C GLU A 102 9.03 19.41 12.66
N GLU A 103 7.89 20.00 13.02
CA GLU A 103 7.48 21.34 12.65
C GLU A 103 8.52 22.36 13.15
N CYS A 104 9.10 23.14 12.23
CA CYS A 104 9.70 24.42 12.59
C CYS A 104 8.56 25.33 13.05
N GLY A 105 8.26 25.30 14.35
CA GLY A 105 7.36 26.26 14.98
C GLY A 105 7.92 27.67 14.83
N PRO A 106 7.08 28.71 14.70
CA PRO A 106 7.56 30.07 14.60
C PRO A 106 8.24 30.47 15.91
N ASP A 107 9.49 30.94 15.79
CA ASP A 107 10.27 31.52 16.86
C ASP A 107 9.48 32.68 17.52
N GLY A 108 9.31 32.59 18.84
CA GLY A 108 8.83 33.66 19.71
C GLY A 108 9.95 34.13 20.62
#